data_AF-E1WYF7-F1
#
_entry.id   AF-E1WYF7-F1
#
_cell.length_a   1.000
_cell.length_b   1.000
_cell.length_c   1.000
_cell.angle_alpha   90.00
_cell.angle_beta   90.00
_cell.angle_gamma   90.00
#
_symmetry.space_group_name_H-M   'P 1'
#
loop_
_entity.id
_entity.type
_entity.pdbx_description
1 polymer ?
#
loop_
_entity_poly.entity_id
_entity_poly.type
_entity_poly.pdbx_seq_one_letter_code
_entity_poly.pdbx_strand_id
1 'polypeptide(L)'
;MKKISLVTFILLALSIAIYLIFGSKTKEYELTLGEKRPTPIARKAGPPKVEKKVESEEVTTKVVEEFDSAEFDKYLDEVEEGWNKSIEALFLDNSTHANRNLIEYRKLKNGYEQERERRYEEFHKMMEAKHGENYSYSPSADEEMFNEKLVKIYEGQLAKIIGDKKMIEYLRVKDEFNQKLESRALDDNSYIQIEF
;
A
#
# COMPACT_ATOMS: atom_id res chain seq x y z
N MET A 1 -42.05 -17.56 25.22
CA MET A 1 -41.49 -16.37 24.52
C MET A 1 -40.57 -15.50 25.40
N LYS A 2 -40.83 -15.30 26.70
CA LYS A 2 -39.99 -14.43 27.57
C LYS A 2 -38.51 -14.84 27.71
N LYS A 3 -38.19 -16.15 27.63
CA LYS A 3 -36.82 -16.66 27.76
C LYS A 3 -35.92 -16.38 26.54
N ILE A 4 -36.51 -16.27 25.34
CA ILE A 4 -35.75 -15.99 24.10
C ILE A 4 -35.31 -14.53 24.06
N SER A 5 -36.16 -13.62 24.54
CA SER A 5 -35.85 -12.18 24.65
C SER A 5 -34.72 -11.89 25.66
N LEU A 6 -34.61 -12.69 26.73
CA LEU A 6 -33.54 -12.55 27.71
C LEU A 6 -32.18 -12.93 27.13
N VAL A 7 -32.12 -14.00 26.32
CA VAL A 7 -30.87 -14.48 25.71
C VAL A 7 -30.37 -13.50 24.66
N THR A 8 -31.25 -12.91 23.84
CA THR A 8 -30.86 -11.90 22.84
C THR A 8 -30.35 -10.63 23.51
N PHE A 9 -30.94 -10.22 24.63
CA PHE A 9 -30.48 -9.05 25.39
C PHE A 9 -29.10 -9.28 26.02
N ILE A 10 -28.84 -10.49 26.55
CA ILE A 10 -27.52 -10.86 27.10
C ILE A 10 -26.45 -10.87 26.00
N LEU A 11 -26.76 -11.41 24.81
CA LEU A 11 -25.81 -11.43 23.70
C LEU A 11 -25.48 -10.02 23.19
N LEU A 12 -26.46 -9.12 23.15
CA LEU A 12 -26.25 -7.72 22.78
C LEU A 12 -25.43 -6.96 23.84
N ALA A 13 -25.65 -7.22 25.12
CA ALA A 13 -24.85 -6.63 26.19
C ALA A 13 -23.39 -7.13 26.16
N LEU A 14 -23.17 -8.41 25.84
CA LEU A 14 -21.83 -8.97 25.70
C LEU A 14 -21.06 -8.39 24.51
N SER A 15 -21.72 -8.16 23.36
CA SER A 15 -21.04 -7.56 22.20
C SER A 15 -20.62 -6.11 22.46
N ILE A 16 -21.45 -5.33 23.16
CA ILE A 16 -21.12 -3.96 23.59
C ILE A 16 -19.97 -3.96 24.59
N ALA A 17 -19.98 -4.88 25.57
CA ALA A 17 -18.90 -4.98 26.56
C ALA A 17 -17.56 -5.35 25.91
N ILE A 18 -17.56 -6.28 24.95
CA ILE A 18 -16.36 -6.64 24.17
C ILE A 18 -15.87 -5.43 23.36
N TYR A 19 -16.77 -4.69 22.72
CA TYR A 19 -16.40 -3.49 21.97
C TYR A 19 -15.75 -2.41 22.86
N LEU A 20 -16.24 -2.20 24.08
CA LEU A 20 -15.65 -1.22 25.00
C LEU A 20 -14.29 -1.66 25.56
N ILE A 21 -14.12 -2.95 25.84
CA ILE A 21 -12.87 -3.50 26.40
C ILE A 21 -11.75 -3.56 25.34
N PHE A 22 -12.11 -3.89 24.10
CA PHE A 22 -11.12 -4.11 23.03
C PHE A 22 -11.03 -2.98 22.00
N GLY A 23 -12.07 -2.18 21.82
CA GLY A 23 -12.12 -1.08 20.85
C GLY A 23 -11.45 0.22 21.31
N SER A 24 -11.08 0.34 22.60
CA SER A 24 -10.46 1.55 23.16
C SER A 24 -8.93 1.57 23.12
N LYS A 25 -8.28 0.59 22.46
CA LYS A 25 -6.81 0.54 22.34
C LYS A 25 -6.32 0.90 20.94
N THR A 26 -6.57 2.14 20.51
CA THR A 26 -5.65 2.81 19.59
C THR A 26 -4.39 3.15 20.39
N LYS A 27 -3.38 2.28 20.32
CA LYS A 27 -2.05 2.62 20.80
C LYS A 27 -1.50 3.71 19.87
N GLU A 28 -1.54 4.96 20.32
CA GLU A 28 -0.64 6.00 19.81
C GLU A 28 0.79 5.50 20.01
N TYR A 29 1.49 5.22 18.92
CA TYR A 29 2.92 5.01 18.95
C TYR A 29 3.58 6.39 18.87
N GLU A 30 3.82 7.00 20.03
CA GLU A 30 4.63 8.21 20.14
C GLU A 30 6.09 7.83 19.88
N LEU A 31 6.57 8.08 18.65
CA LEU A 31 7.97 7.86 18.29
C LEU A 31 8.76 9.13 18.61
N THR A 32 9.52 9.11 19.69
CA THR A 32 10.40 10.20 20.11
C THR A 32 11.51 10.41 19.06
N LEU A 33 11.49 11.56 18.38
CA LEU A 33 12.56 12.02 17.50
C LEU A 33 13.83 12.29 18.33
N GLY A 34 14.83 11.43 18.19
CA GLY A 34 16.19 11.71 18.63
C GLY A 34 16.83 12.77 17.72
N GLU A 35 16.99 13.98 18.24
CA GLU A 35 17.68 15.10 17.62
C GLU A 35 19.15 14.75 17.32
N LYS A 36 19.53 14.69 16.04
CA LYS A 36 20.93 14.85 15.60
C LYS A 36 21.00 15.87 14.47
N ARG A 37 21.61 17.02 14.79
CA ARG A 37 21.91 18.13 13.88
C ARG A 37 22.89 17.70 12.77
N PRO A 38 22.72 18.14 11.51
CA PRO A 38 23.77 18.02 10.52
C PRO A 38 24.79 19.17 10.64
N THR A 39 26.07 18.79 10.61
CA THR A 39 27.25 19.66 10.53
C THR A 39 27.34 20.34 9.15
N PRO A 40 27.76 21.61 9.03
CA PRO A 40 27.73 22.34 7.76
C PRO A 40 28.91 21.97 6.86
N ILE A 41 28.64 21.56 5.61
CA ILE A 41 29.67 21.47 4.57
C ILE A 41 29.73 22.81 3.81
N ALA A 42 30.94 23.36 3.79
CA ALA A 42 31.27 24.68 3.26
C ALA A 42 31.18 24.78 1.73
N ARG A 43 30.68 25.91 1.26
CA ARG A 43 30.81 26.48 -0.10
C ARG A 43 32.26 26.53 -0.58
N LYS A 44 32.48 26.30 -1.89
CA LYS A 44 33.36 27.14 -2.73
C LYS A 44 33.12 26.93 -4.24
N ALA A 45 32.93 28.08 -4.92
CA ALA A 45 33.19 28.49 -6.32
C ALA A 45 33.03 27.46 -7.46
N GLY A 46 32.43 27.72 -8.62
CA GLY A 46 31.93 28.88 -9.38
C GLY A 46 31.66 28.36 -10.82
N PRO A 47 30.81 28.99 -11.65
CA PRO A 47 30.23 28.31 -12.82
C PRO A 47 31.10 28.46 -14.09
N PRO A 48 31.19 27.43 -14.96
CA PRO A 48 31.49 27.64 -16.35
C PRO A 48 30.19 27.71 -17.16
N LYS A 49 30.00 28.87 -17.77
CA LYS A 49 28.96 29.21 -18.76
C LYS A 49 29.12 28.31 -19.99
N VAL A 50 28.11 27.48 -20.29
CA VAL A 50 27.99 26.77 -21.58
C VAL A 50 26.72 27.26 -22.26
N GLU A 51 26.89 28.10 -23.27
CA GLU A 51 25.82 28.50 -24.19
C GLU A 51 25.53 27.29 -25.11
N LYS A 52 24.44 26.57 -24.83
CA LYS A 52 23.93 25.52 -25.71
C LYS A 52 22.85 26.12 -26.62
N LYS A 53 23.19 26.17 -27.90
CA LYS A 53 22.36 26.56 -29.04
C LYS A 53 21.06 25.74 -29.03
N VAL A 54 19.92 26.43 -28.96
CA VAL A 54 18.58 25.83 -29.06
C VAL A 54 18.35 25.51 -30.54
N GLU A 55 18.49 24.24 -30.88
CA GLU A 55 18.01 23.68 -32.14
C GLU A 55 16.57 23.25 -31.88
N SER A 56 15.65 23.84 -32.64
CA SER A 56 14.22 23.63 -32.53
C SER A 56 13.88 22.20 -32.96
N GLU A 57 13.70 21.31 -31.99
CA GLU A 57 13.05 20.02 -32.22
C GLU A 57 11.60 20.27 -32.64
N GLU A 58 11.23 19.72 -33.79
CA GLU A 58 9.86 19.64 -34.26
C GLU A 58 9.02 18.97 -33.18
N VAL A 59 8.06 19.72 -32.65
CA VAL A 59 7.03 19.21 -31.74
C VAL A 59 6.14 18.27 -32.56
N THR A 60 6.54 17.00 -32.65
CA THR A 60 5.62 15.93 -33.00
C THR A 60 4.48 15.99 -32.00
N THR A 61 3.31 16.41 -32.47
CA THR A 61 2.09 16.46 -31.68
C THR A 61 1.79 15.03 -31.24
N LYS A 62 2.18 14.68 -30.01
CA LYS A 62 1.76 13.44 -29.37
C LYS A 62 0.23 13.47 -29.39
N VAL A 63 -0.36 12.59 -30.18
CA VAL A 63 -1.78 12.28 -30.09
C VAL A 63 -1.97 11.80 -28.65
N VAL A 64 -2.63 12.60 -27.83
CA VAL A 64 -3.01 12.22 -26.47
C VAL A 64 -4.12 11.20 -26.65
N GLU A 65 -3.79 9.91 -26.48
CA GLU A 65 -4.82 8.89 -26.32
C GLU A 65 -5.70 9.31 -25.14
N GLU A 66 -7.01 9.36 -25.39
CA GLU A 66 -8.00 9.70 -24.39
C GLU A 66 -8.05 8.54 -23.38
N PHE A 67 -7.70 8.81 -22.13
CA PHE A 67 -7.73 7.82 -21.05
C PHE A 67 -9.17 7.34 -20.86
N ASP A 68 -9.44 6.08 -21.20
CA ASP A 68 -10.73 5.44 -20.94
C ASP A 68 -10.79 4.95 -19.49
N SER A 69 -11.47 5.71 -18.64
CA SER A 69 -11.64 5.36 -17.22
C SER A 69 -12.38 4.04 -17.02
N ALA A 70 -13.31 3.68 -17.91
CA ALA A 70 -14.10 2.46 -17.77
C ALA A 70 -13.29 1.22 -18.12
N GLU A 71 -12.40 1.31 -19.12
CA GLU A 71 -11.45 0.24 -19.43
C GLU A 71 -10.43 0.07 -18.30
N PHE A 72 -9.97 1.17 -17.72
CA PHE A 72 -9.05 1.15 -16.57
C PHE A 72 -9.69 0.53 -15.31
N ASP A 73 -10.92 0.92 -14.97
CA ASP A 73 -11.66 0.34 -13.83
C ASP A 73 -11.85 -1.18 -14.01
N LYS A 74 -12.20 -1.61 -15.22
CA LYS A 74 -12.32 -3.04 -15.53
C LYS A 74 -10.99 -3.78 -15.38
N TYR A 75 -9.88 -3.17 -15.79
CA TYR A 75 -8.55 -3.73 -15.59
C TYR A 75 -8.22 -3.87 -14.10
N LEU A 76 -8.54 -2.88 -13.28
CA LEU A 76 -8.36 -2.96 -11.82
C LEU A 76 -9.15 -4.12 -11.22
N ASP A 77 -10.43 -4.25 -11.56
CA ASP A 77 -11.28 -5.36 -11.11
C ASP A 77 -10.69 -6.72 -11.50
N GLU A 78 -10.20 -6.87 -12.73
CA GLU A 78 -9.57 -8.09 -13.23
C GLU A 78 -8.28 -8.43 -12.45
N VAL A 79 -7.46 -7.43 -12.15
CA VAL A 79 -6.23 -7.58 -11.35
C VAL A 79 -6.59 -8.00 -9.92
N GLU A 80 -7.54 -7.33 -9.27
CA GLU A 80 -7.97 -7.64 -7.92
C GLU A 80 -8.60 -9.04 -7.81
N GLU A 81 -9.48 -9.40 -8.73
CA GLU A 81 -10.11 -10.73 -8.76
C GLU A 81 -9.06 -11.82 -8.99
N GLY A 82 -8.13 -11.60 -9.92
CA GLY A 82 -7.03 -12.53 -10.20
C GLY A 82 -6.11 -12.73 -9.00
N TRP A 83 -5.79 -11.65 -8.29
CA TRP A 83 -4.98 -11.70 -7.08
C TRP A 83 -5.71 -12.46 -5.96
N ASN A 84 -6.99 -12.14 -5.73
CA ASN A 84 -7.81 -12.80 -4.73
C ASN A 84 -7.90 -14.32 -4.97
N LYS A 85 -8.10 -14.76 -6.21
CA LYS A 85 -8.09 -16.19 -6.58
C LYS A 85 -6.76 -16.86 -6.27
N SER A 86 -5.65 -16.20 -6.58
CA SER A 86 -4.29 -16.72 -6.33
C SER A 86 -4.03 -16.91 -4.83
N ILE A 87 -4.49 -15.96 -4.01
CA ILE A 87 -4.38 -16.04 -2.55
C ILE A 87 -5.34 -17.06 -1.95
N GLU A 88 -6.59 -17.12 -2.40
CA GLU A 88 -7.52 -18.15 -1.93
C GLU A 88 -6.94 -19.55 -2.18
N ALA A 89 -6.40 -19.81 -3.37
CA ALA A 89 -5.76 -21.07 -3.70
C ALA A 89 -4.58 -21.39 -2.78
N LEU A 90 -3.73 -20.40 -2.48
CA LEU A 90 -2.61 -20.56 -1.55
C LEU A 90 -3.09 -20.95 -0.14
N PHE A 91 -4.15 -20.33 0.37
CA PHE A 91 -4.60 -20.53 1.75
C PHE A 91 -5.44 -21.80 1.93
N LEU A 92 -6.22 -22.19 0.92
CA LEU A 92 -7.17 -23.30 0.97
C LEU A 92 -6.56 -24.70 0.82
N ASP A 93 -5.22 -24.83 0.79
CA ASP A 93 -4.51 -26.11 0.68
C ASP A 93 -4.58 -26.97 1.97
N ASN A 94 -5.78 -27.50 2.28
CA ASN A 94 -6.06 -28.55 3.27
C ASN A 94 -5.60 -28.31 4.72
N SER A 95 -5.28 -27.07 5.12
CA SER A 95 -4.94 -26.76 6.50
C SER A 95 -6.20 -26.55 7.36
N THR A 96 -6.21 -27.06 8.59
CA THR A 96 -7.30 -26.89 9.58
C THR A 96 -7.62 -25.41 9.89
N HIS A 97 -6.70 -24.50 9.55
CA HIS A 97 -6.80 -23.06 9.80
C HIS A 97 -6.94 -22.21 8.53
N ALA A 98 -7.10 -22.82 7.35
CA ALA A 98 -7.13 -22.14 6.05
C ALA A 98 -8.10 -20.93 6.02
N ASN A 99 -9.36 -21.16 6.39
CA ASN A 99 -10.39 -20.10 6.38
C ASN A 99 -10.09 -18.98 7.38
N ARG A 100 -9.59 -19.33 8.58
CA ARG A 100 -9.22 -18.32 9.58
C ARG A 100 -8.06 -17.46 9.06
N ASN A 101 -7.03 -18.10 8.52
CA ASN A 101 -5.86 -17.40 8.02
C ASN A 101 -6.20 -16.48 6.83
N LEU A 102 -7.12 -16.90 5.95
CA LEU A 102 -7.61 -16.08 4.86
C LEU A 102 -8.39 -14.84 5.35
N ILE A 103 -9.23 -15.00 6.38
CA ILE A 103 -9.95 -13.88 7.01
C ILE A 103 -8.96 -12.89 7.63
N GLU A 104 -7.98 -13.39 8.38
CA GLU A 104 -6.97 -12.54 9.03
C GLU A 104 -6.06 -11.86 8.00
N TYR A 105 -5.71 -12.54 6.90
CA TYR A 105 -5.02 -11.94 5.75
C TYR A 105 -5.81 -10.76 5.18
N ARG A 106 -7.11 -10.94 4.91
CA ARG A 106 -7.96 -9.87 4.34
C ARG A 106 -8.06 -8.66 5.25
N LYS A 107 -8.20 -8.89 6.56
CA LYS A 107 -8.18 -7.81 7.56
C LYS A 107 -6.84 -7.07 7.56
N LEU A 108 -5.74 -7.82 7.53
CA LEU A 108 -4.40 -7.26 7.52
C LEU A 108 -4.15 -6.43 6.25
N LYS A 109 -4.52 -6.95 5.06
CA LYS A 109 -4.44 -6.21 3.79
C LYS A 109 -5.21 -4.90 3.88
N ASN A 110 -6.49 -4.95 4.27
CA ASN A 110 -7.31 -3.75 4.35
C ASN A 110 -6.74 -2.71 5.32
N GLY A 111 -6.20 -3.15 6.47
CA GLY A 111 -5.54 -2.24 7.41
C GLY A 111 -4.26 -1.61 6.85
N TYR A 112 -3.49 -2.37 6.06
CA TYR A 112 -2.30 -1.85 5.36
C TYR A 112 -2.68 -0.77 4.34
N GLU A 113 -3.69 -1.01 3.51
CA GLU A 113 -4.14 -0.05 2.49
C GLU A 113 -4.59 1.27 3.13
N GLN A 114 -5.40 1.19 4.20
CA GLN A 114 -5.87 2.37 4.93
C GLN A 114 -4.72 3.17 5.54
N GLU A 115 -3.72 2.49 6.11
CA GLU A 115 -2.55 3.16 6.68
C GLU A 115 -1.65 3.76 5.59
N ARG A 116 -1.52 3.10 4.43
CA ARG A 116 -0.79 3.63 3.27
C ARG A 116 -1.44 4.91 2.76
N GLU A 117 -2.76 4.88 2.56
CA GLU A 117 -3.55 6.04 2.13
C GLU A 117 -3.43 7.20 3.13
N ARG A 118 -3.61 6.93 4.44
CA ARG A 118 -3.45 7.94 5.50
C ARG A 118 -2.08 8.62 5.44
N ARG A 119 -1.01 7.84 5.29
CA ARG A 119 0.36 8.38 5.24
C ARG A 119 0.63 9.16 3.97
N TYR A 120 0.11 8.69 2.85
CA TYR A 120 0.18 9.42 1.59
C TYR A 120 -0.49 10.80 1.74
N GLU A 121 -1.72 10.85 2.25
CA GLU A 121 -2.38 12.13 2.50
C GLU A 121 -1.61 13.05 3.46
N GLU A 122 -1.07 12.52 4.55
CA GLU A 122 -0.28 13.29 5.53
C GLU A 122 0.99 13.87 4.91
N PHE A 123 1.67 13.07 4.07
CA PHE A 123 2.83 13.51 3.32
C PHE A 123 2.46 14.64 2.35
N HIS A 124 1.37 14.48 1.59
CA HIS A 124 0.90 15.50 0.66
C HIS A 124 0.54 16.81 1.35
N LYS A 125 -0.20 16.75 2.48
CA LYS A 125 -0.52 17.92 3.31
C LYS A 125 0.75 18.62 3.81
N MET A 126 1.74 17.85 4.25
CA MET A 126 3.03 18.40 4.69
C MET A 126 3.79 19.07 3.54
N MET A 127 3.83 18.45 2.36
CA MET A 127 4.54 18.98 1.20
C MET A 127 3.87 20.24 0.66
N GLU A 128 2.54 20.26 0.57
CA GLU A 128 1.76 21.43 0.22
C GLU A 128 2.01 22.60 1.18
N ALA A 129 2.02 22.33 2.50
CA ALA A 129 2.35 23.35 3.50
C ALA A 129 3.77 23.93 3.36
N LYS A 130 4.73 23.13 2.87
CA LYS A 130 6.14 23.53 2.70
C LYS A 130 6.45 24.19 1.35
N HIS A 131 5.81 23.73 0.28
CA HIS A 131 6.16 24.06 -1.10
C HIS A 131 5.05 24.78 -1.88
N GLY A 132 3.86 24.90 -1.29
CA GLY A 132 2.67 25.52 -1.89
C GLY A 132 1.82 24.54 -2.70
N GLU A 133 0.61 24.99 -3.08
CA GLU A 133 -0.41 24.20 -3.79
C GLU A 133 0.07 23.65 -5.15
N ASN A 134 1.08 24.27 -5.76
CA ASN A 134 1.63 23.87 -7.05
C ASN A 134 2.85 22.95 -6.94
N TYR A 135 3.09 22.33 -5.78
CA TYR A 135 4.22 21.41 -5.65
C TYR A 135 3.99 20.20 -6.58
N SER A 136 4.94 19.97 -7.48
CA SER A 136 4.95 18.79 -8.33
C SER A 136 5.63 17.67 -7.56
N TYR A 137 4.88 16.59 -7.37
CA TYR A 137 5.36 15.40 -6.70
C TYR A 137 6.43 14.69 -7.54
N SER A 138 7.58 14.46 -6.92
CA SER A 138 8.54 13.42 -7.31
C SER A 138 8.71 12.57 -6.06
N PRO A 139 8.60 11.23 -6.15
CA PRO A 139 8.86 10.35 -5.01
C PRO A 139 10.21 10.73 -4.42
N SER A 140 10.20 11.30 -3.22
CA SER A 140 11.42 11.64 -2.51
C SER A 140 11.94 10.36 -1.84
N ALA A 141 13.26 10.21 -1.74
CA ALA A 141 13.86 9.04 -1.07
C ALA A 141 13.31 8.78 0.35
N ASP A 142 12.79 9.82 1.01
CA ASP A 142 12.16 9.71 2.32
C ASP A 142 10.84 8.91 2.26
N GLU A 143 10.01 9.11 1.23
CA GLU A 143 8.74 8.39 1.07
C GLU A 143 8.95 6.91 0.75
N GLU A 144 9.97 6.61 -0.07
CA GLU A 144 10.38 5.24 -0.37
C GLU A 144 10.80 4.50 0.91
N MET A 145 11.58 5.15 1.78
CA MET A 145 11.96 4.61 3.08
C MET A 145 10.75 4.40 4.03
N PHE A 146 9.74 5.28 3.99
CA PHE A 146 8.53 5.12 4.80
C PHE A 146 7.63 3.99 4.30
N ASN A 147 7.52 3.82 2.98
CA ASN A 147 6.78 2.72 2.36
C ASN A 147 7.44 1.38 2.69
N GLU A 148 8.76 1.28 2.56
CA GLU A 148 9.51 0.07 2.94
C GLU A 148 9.23 -0.37 4.39
N LYS A 149 9.13 0.58 5.32
CA LYS A 149 8.85 0.26 6.73
C LYS A 149 7.43 -0.29 6.89
N LEU A 150 6.46 0.27 6.18
CA LEU A 150 5.09 -0.19 6.22
C LEU A 150 4.98 -1.62 5.66
N VAL A 151 5.67 -1.87 4.55
CA VAL A 151 5.79 -3.19 3.90
C VAL A 151 6.36 -4.22 4.87
N LYS A 152 7.51 -3.93 5.48
CA LYS A 152 8.16 -4.84 6.45
C LYS A 152 7.26 -5.17 7.64
N ILE A 153 6.44 -4.21 8.10
CA ILE A 153 5.46 -4.44 9.17
C ILE A 153 4.36 -5.39 8.69
N TYR A 154 3.81 -5.15 7.50
CA TYR A 154 2.80 -6.00 6.89
C TYR A 154 3.30 -7.43 6.72
N GLU A 155 4.45 -7.62 6.08
CA GLU A 155 5.07 -8.93 5.86
C GLU A 155 5.35 -9.65 7.18
N GLY A 156 5.89 -8.94 8.17
CA GLY A 156 6.15 -9.50 9.49
C GLY A 156 4.89 -9.88 10.28
N GLN A 157 3.76 -9.19 10.05
CA GLN A 157 2.47 -9.56 10.64
C GLN A 157 1.84 -10.74 9.90
N LEU A 158 1.93 -10.76 8.57
CA LEU A 158 1.44 -11.85 7.75
C LEU A 158 2.16 -13.15 8.09
N ALA A 159 3.49 -13.12 8.19
CA ALA A 159 4.30 -14.27 8.59
C ALA A 159 3.87 -14.86 9.94
N LYS A 160 3.43 -14.03 10.90
CA LYS A 160 2.89 -14.52 12.19
C LYS A 160 1.54 -15.23 12.06
N ILE A 161 0.75 -14.89 11.04
CA ILE A 161 -0.57 -15.50 10.78
C ILE A 161 -0.40 -16.84 10.05
N ILE A 162 0.46 -16.88 9.02
CA ILE A 162 0.55 -18.01 8.09
C ILE A 162 1.78 -18.90 8.30
N GLY A 163 2.76 -18.43 9.06
CA GLY A 163 4.05 -19.07 9.29
C GLY A 163 5.06 -18.82 8.15
N ASP A 164 6.34 -18.89 8.48
CA ASP A 164 7.44 -18.51 7.58
C ASP A 164 7.44 -19.32 6.26
N LYS A 165 7.15 -20.63 6.33
CA LYS A 165 7.10 -21.47 5.12
C LYS A 165 6.03 -20.98 4.15
N LYS A 166 4.85 -20.66 4.65
CA LYS A 166 3.74 -20.18 3.82
C LYS A 166 3.95 -18.73 3.38
N MET A 167 4.71 -17.95 4.15
CA MET A 167 5.16 -16.62 3.74
C MET A 167 6.10 -16.68 2.53
N ILE A 168 7.01 -17.65 2.46
CA ILE A 168 7.85 -17.86 1.27
C ILE A 168 6.97 -18.18 0.04
N GLU A 169 5.98 -19.05 0.20
CA GLU A 169 5.02 -19.37 -0.87
C GLU A 169 4.18 -18.16 -1.28
N TYR A 170 3.77 -17.33 -0.32
CA TYR A 170 3.07 -16.07 -0.57
C TYR A 170 3.90 -15.11 -1.43
N LEU A 171 5.16 -14.88 -1.06
CA LEU A 171 6.06 -14.00 -1.82
C LEU A 171 6.26 -14.53 -3.24
N ARG A 172 6.47 -15.83 -3.41
CA ARG A 172 6.56 -16.46 -4.74
C ARG A 172 5.29 -16.25 -5.55
N VAL A 173 4.10 -16.43 -4.96
CA VAL A 173 2.82 -16.20 -5.64
C VAL A 173 2.66 -14.74 -6.05
N LYS A 174 3.10 -13.78 -5.21
CA LYS A 174 3.13 -12.35 -5.55
C LYS A 174 4.01 -12.08 -6.77
N ASP A 175 5.25 -12.57 -6.73
CA ASP A 175 6.23 -12.35 -7.80
C ASP A 175 5.75 -12.97 -9.13
N GLU A 176 5.24 -14.21 -9.10
CA GLU A 176 4.69 -14.88 -10.28
C GLU A 176 3.43 -14.17 -10.82
N PHE A 177 2.61 -13.60 -9.95
CA PHE A 177 1.44 -12.83 -10.36
C PHE A 177 1.85 -11.53 -11.06
N ASN A 178 2.79 -10.78 -10.49
CA ASN A 178 3.32 -9.55 -11.07
C ASN A 178 4.04 -9.81 -12.39
N GLN A 179 4.83 -10.88 -12.50
CA GLN A 179 5.48 -11.27 -13.74
C GLN A 179 4.47 -11.60 -14.85
N LYS A 180 3.31 -12.19 -14.51
CA LYS A 180 2.22 -12.44 -15.46
C LYS A 180 1.51 -11.15 -15.89
N LEU A 181 1.47 -10.12 -15.04
CA LEU A 181 0.93 -8.81 -15.42
C LEU A 181 1.88 -8.11 -16.38
N GLU A 182 3.17 -8.10 -16.03
CA GLU A 182 4.24 -7.57 -16.88
C GLU A 182 4.24 -8.22 -18.26
N SER A 183 4.21 -9.56 -18.32
CA SER A 183 4.22 -10.30 -19.58
C SER A 183 2.97 -10.07 -20.45
N ARG A 184 1.86 -9.64 -19.85
CA ARG A 184 0.61 -9.33 -20.58
C ARG A 184 0.60 -7.91 -21.15
N ALA A 185 1.43 -7.02 -20.62
CA ALA A 185 1.41 -5.59 -20.94
C ALA A 185 2.29 -5.19 -22.15
N LEU A 186 2.72 -6.17 -22.97
CA LEU A 186 3.72 -5.99 -24.05
C LEU A 186 3.48 -4.73 -24.93
N ASP A 187 4.58 -3.97 -25.09
CA ASP A 187 4.91 -2.93 -26.09
C ASP A 187 4.35 -1.50 -26.02
N ASP A 188 3.61 -1.08 -24.98
CA ASP A 188 3.51 0.35 -24.55
C ASP A 188 2.54 0.58 -23.38
N ASN A 189 1.90 -0.47 -22.85
CA ASN A 189 0.93 -0.33 -21.78
C ASN A 189 1.59 -0.41 -20.41
N SER A 190 1.36 0.61 -19.57
CA SER A 190 1.68 0.55 -18.14
C SER A 190 0.84 -0.54 -17.46
N TYR A 191 1.45 -1.31 -16.56
CA TYR A 191 0.74 -2.29 -15.74
C TYR A 191 0.88 -1.97 -14.25
N ILE A 192 -0.12 -2.39 -13.48
CA ILE A 192 -0.11 -2.24 -12.02
C ILE A 192 0.53 -3.47 -11.40
N GLN A 193 1.42 -3.26 -10.45
CA GLN A 193 1.98 -4.32 -9.64
C GLN A 193 1.23 -4.44 -8.32
N ILE A 194 1.14 -5.67 -7.84
CA ILE A 194 0.73 -5.93 -6.47
C ILE A 194 1.89 -5.54 -5.55
N GLU A 195 1.74 -4.40 -4.89
CA GLU A 195 2.70 -3.86 -3.93
C GLU A 195 2.12 -3.87 -2.51
N PHE A 196 2.79 -4.58 -1.61
CA PHE A 196 2.52 -4.63 -0.17
C PHE A 196 3.83 -4.65 0.59
#